data_AF-A0A645DI38-F1
#
_entry.id   AF-A0A645DI38-F1
#
_cell.length_a   1.000
_cell.length_b   1.000
_cell.length_c   1.000
_cell.angle_alpha   90.00
_cell.angle_beta   90.00
_cell.angle_gamma   90.00
#
_symmetry.space_group_name_H-M   'P 1'
#
loop_
_entity.id
_entity.type
_entity.pdbx_description
1 polymer ?
#
loop_
_entity_poly.entity_id
_entity_poly.type
_entity_poly.pdbx_seq_one_letter_code
_entity_poly.pdbx_strand_id
1 'polypeptide(L)' 'MYFVEKPGILIPADEKALPYCYYEGSDLPAGIVYKGKFRTCTFGFPFETIKEEDSRNKLMRNVLKFFFSK' A
#
# COMPACT_ATOMS: atom_id res chain seq x y z
N MET A 1 -17.20 -13.03 5.65
CA MET A 1 -16.82 -12.25 4.46
C MET A 1 -16.87 -10.78 4.87
N TYR A 2 -15.73 -10.18 5.23
CA TYR A 2 -15.70 -8.75 5.58
C TYR A 2 -15.63 -7.96 4.28
N PHE A 3 -16.82 -7.55 3.81
CA PHE A 3 -16.99 -6.71 2.63
C PHE A 3 -17.11 -5.27 3.11
N VAL A 4 -16.04 -4.50 3.00
CA VAL A 4 -16.10 -3.05 3.17
C VAL A 4 -16.30 -2.49 1.76
N GLU A 5 -17.50 -1.97 1.47
CA GLU A 5 -17.90 -1.49 0.13
C GLU A 5 -17.11 -0.27 -0.35
N LYS A 6 -16.47 0.44 0.57
CA LYS A 6 -15.55 1.55 0.29
C LYS A 6 -14.48 1.57 1.38
N PRO A 7 -13.41 0.76 1.28
CA PRO A 7 -12.26 1.01 2.11
C PRO A 7 -11.79 2.44 1.81
N GLY A 8 -11.50 3.22 2.85
CA GLY A 8 -11.15 4.64 2.70
C GLY A 8 -10.07 4.80 1.64
N ILE A 9 -10.43 5.43 0.53
CA ILE A 9 -9.52 5.61 -0.61
C ILE A 9 -8.35 6.44 -0.11
N LEU A 10 -7.15 5.89 -0.21
CA LEU A 10 -5.95 6.65 0.09
C LEU A 10 -5.69 7.61 -1.06
N ILE A 11 -5.61 8.91 -0.80
CA ILE A 11 -5.32 9.91 -1.83
C ILE A 11 -3.95 10.53 -1.52
N PRO A 12 -3.05 10.65 -2.50
CA PRO A 12 -1.80 11.36 -2.32
C PRO A 12 -2.05 12.81 -1.91
N ALA A 13 -1.55 13.20 -0.74
CA ALA A 13 -1.67 14.57 -0.24
C ALA A 13 -0.49 15.48 -0.65
N ASP A 14 0.56 14.90 -1.23
CA ASP A 14 1.80 15.57 -1.63
C ASP A 14 2.27 15.00 -2.96
N GLU A 15 2.99 15.79 -3.77
CA GLU A 15 3.52 15.37 -5.07
C GLU A 15 4.53 14.20 -4.96
N LYS A 16 5.15 14.03 -3.79
CA LYS A 16 6.08 12.92 -3.51
C LYS A 16 5.36 11.70 -2.94
N ALA A 17 4.04 11.77 -2.76
CA ALA A 17 3.20 10.62 -2.44
C ALA A 17 2.67 10.00 -3.74
N LEU A 18 2.85 8.69 -3.88
CA LEU A 18 2.51 7.96 -5.09
C LEU A 18 1.70 6.70 -4.73
N PRO A 19 0.65 6.37 -5.50
CA PRO A 19 0.01 5.07 -5.43
C PRO A 19 1.03 3.94 -5.63
N TYR A 20 0.98 2.95 -4.74
CA TYR A 20 1.92 1.82 -4.75
C TYR A 20 1.23 0.50 -5.16
N CYS A 21 -0.01 0.30 -4.70
CA CYS A 21 -0.85 -0.83 -5.10
C CYS A 21 -2.31 -0.39 -5.16
N TYR A 22 -3.11 -1.14 -5.92
CA TYR A 22 -4.53 -0.90 -6.15
C TYR A 22 -5.34 -2.11 -5.67
N TYR A 23 -6.61 -1.90 -5.31
CA TYR A 23 -7.49 -3.03 -5.01
C TYR A 23 -7.79 -3.79 -6.30
N GLU A 24 -7.78 -5.11 -6.23
CA GLU A 24 -8.08 -5.98 -7.37
C GLU A 24 -9.44 -5.64 -7.97
N GLY A 25 -9.49 -5.47 -9.30
CA GLY A 25 -10.71 -5.10 -10.02
C GLY A 25 -11.14 -3.63 -9.88
N SER A 26 -10.28 -2.76 -9.35
CA SER A 26 -10.54 -1.33 -9.26
C SER A 26 -9.31 -0.47 -9.57
N ASP A 27 -9.54 0.78 -9.95
CA ASP A 27 -8.50 1.80 -10.09
C ASP A 27 -8.24 2.55 -8.77
N LEU A 28 -8.77 2.04 -7.64
CA LEU A 28 -8.63 2.68 -6.35
C LEU A 28 -7.32 2.27 -5.67
N PRO A 29 -6.48 3.24 -5.26
CA PRO A 29 -5.24 2.96 -4.56
C PRO A 29 -5.51 2.29 -3.20
N ALA A 30 -4.95 1.10 -3.03
CA ALA A 30 -4.95 0.33 -1.79
C ALA A 30 -3.75 0.67 -0.89
N GLY A 31 -2.71 1.27 -1.46
CA GLY A 31 -1.53 1.70 -0.72
C GLY A 31 -0.85 2.89 -1.37
N ILE A 32 -0.29 3.77 -0.54
CA ILE A 32 0.49 4.94 -0.94
C ILE A 32 1.88 4.85 -0.33
N VAL A 33 2.88 5.24 -1.12
CA VAL A 33 4.24 5.45 -0.65
C VAL A 33 4.61 6.92 -0.74
N TYR A 34 5.28 7.45 0.26
CA TYR A 34 5.80 8.82 0.28
C TYR A 34 7.32 8.79 0.23
N LYS A 35 7.91 9.41 -0.81
CA LYS A 35 9.36 9.44 -1.06
C LYS A 35 9.97 10.81 -0.73
N GLY A 36 9.48 11.46 0.32
CA GLY A 36 10.01 12.74 0.81
C GLY A 36 11.19 12.58 1.76
N LYS A 37 11.32 13.51 2.71
CA LYS A 37 12.37 13.51 3.74
C LYS A 37 12.37 12.23 4.58
N PHE A 38 11.17 11.71 4.87
CA PHE A 38 10.97 10.44 5.54
C PHE A 38 10.18 9.54 4.60
N ARG A 39 10.70 8.34 4.37
CA ARG A 39 10.00 7.37 3.53
C ARG A 39 8.91 6.71 4.35
N THR A 40 7.70 6.66 3.81
CA THR A 40 6.54 6.09 4.51
C THR A 40 5.73 5.24 3.54
N CYS A 41 5.23 4.10 4.03
CA CYS A 41 4.27 3.26 3.31
C CYS A 41 2.98 3.22 4.13
N THR A 42 1.85 3.52 3.51
CA THR A 42 0.52 3.52 4.14
C THR A 42 -0.40 2.63 3.33
N PHE A 43 -1.12 1.72 4.00
CA PHE A 43 -2.06 0.80 3.36
C PHE A 43 -3.48 1.06 3.88
N GLY A 44 -4.46 1.05 2.97
CA GLY A 44 -5.88 1.25 3.27
C GLY A 44 -6.58 -0.01 3.75
N PHE A 45 -5.81 -1.05 4.07
CA PHE A 45 -6.31 -2.34 4.54
C PHE A 45 -5.39 -2.90 5.64
N PRO A 46 -5.93 -3.67 6.60
CA PRO A 46 -5.11 -4.35 7.60
C PRO A 46 -4.22 -5.41 6.94
N PHE A 47 -2.94 -5.48 7.29
CA PHE A 47 -1.99 -6.39 6.64
C PHE A 47 -2.38 -7.88 6.77
N GLU A 48 -3.04 -8.24 7.88
CA GLU A 48 -3.57 -9.58 8.16
C GLU A 48 -4.69 -10.03 7.21
N THR A 49 -5.24 -9.14 6.39
CA THR A 49 -6.24 -9.52 5.37
C THR A 49 -5.60 -10.27 4.20
N ILE A 50 -4.29 -10.13 3.97
CA ILE A 50 -3.56 -10.90 2.95
C ILE A 50 -3.42 -12.34 3.44
N LYS A 51 -4.09 -13.29 2.77
CA LYS A 51 -4.18 -14.68 3.22
C LYS A 51 -2.96 -15.51 2.84
N GLU A 52 -2.42 -15.29 1.66
CA GLU A 52 -1.28 -16.01 1.13
C GLU A 52 0.02 -15.47 1.76
N GLU A 53 0.83 -16.39 2.28
CA GLU A 53 2.11 -16.04 2.88
C GLU A 53 3.06 -15.40 1.86
N ASP A 54 3.10 -15.95 0.65
CA ASP A 54 3.93 -15.41 -0.44
C ASP A 54 3.56 -13.97 -0.78
N SER A 55 2.27 -13.63 -0.78
CA SER A 55 1.78 -12.27 -1.00
C SER A 55 2.23 -11.33 0.11
N ARG A 56 2.13 -11.77 1.38
CA ARG A 56 2.65 -11.01 2.54
C ARG A 56 4.16 -10.77 2.44
N ASN A 57 4.92 -11.84 2.14
CA ASN A 57 6.37 -11.80 2.01
C ASN A 57 6.81 -10.88 0.86
N LYS A 58 6.11 -10.94 -0.29
CA LYS A 58 6.37 -10.09 -1.44
C LYS A 58 6.11 -8.62 -1.12
N LEU A 59 4.99 -8.30 -0.46
CA LEU A 59 4.66 -6.93 -0.08
C LEU A 59 5.71 -6.35 0.88
N MET A 60 6.03 -7.08 1.96
CA MET A 60 7.01 -6.62 2.95
C MET A 60 8.42 -6.50 2.37
N ARG A 61 8.83 -7.43 1.51
CA ARG A 61 10.09 -7.33 0.76
C ARG A 61 10.15 -6.03 -0.04
N ASN A 62 9.06 -5.66 -0.70
CA ASN A 62 9.05 -4.43 -1.48
C ASN A 62 9.00 -3.18 -0.62
N VAL A 63 8.29 -3.19 0.52
CA VAL A 63 8.33 -2.10 1.51
C VAL A 63 9.75 -1.85 2.00
N LEU A 64 10.48 -2.92 2.37
CA LEU A 64 11.88 -2.80 2.77
C LEU A 64 12.75 -2.28 1.63
N LYS A 65 12.59 -2.80 0.41
CA LYS A 65 13.29 -2.26 -0.77
C LYS A 65 13.00 -0.77 -0.96
N PHE A 66 11.76 -0.33 -0.79
CA PHE A 66 11.40 1.08 -0.90
C PHE A 66 12.07 1.93 0.19
N PHE A 67 12.16 1.44 1.43
CA PHE A 67 12.83 2.19 2.50
C PHE A 67 14.34 2.26 2.34
N PHE A 68 14.97 1.20 1.83
CA PHE A 68 16.44 1.09 1.75
C PHE A 68 17.00 1.26 0.33
N SER A 69 16.18 1.52 -0.69
CA SER A 69 16.70 1.82 -2.03
C SER A 69 17.53 3.11 -2.00
N LYS A 70 18.67 3.13 -2.67
CA LYS A 70 19.45 4.37 -2.80
C LYS A 70 18.67 5.44 -3.56
#